data_AF-A0A527GTL1-F1
#
_entry.id   AF-A0A527GTL1-F1
#
_cell.length_a   1.000
_cell.length_b   1.000
_cell.length_c   1.000
_cell.angle_alpha   90.00
_cell.angle_beta   90.00
_cell.angle_gamma   90.00
#
_symmetry.space_group_name_H-M   'P 1'
#
loop_
_entity.id
_entity.type
_entity.pdbx_description
1 polymer ?
#
loop_
_entity_poly.entity_id
_entity_poly.type
_entity_poly.pdbx_seq_one_letter_code
_entity_poly.pdbx_strand_id
1 'polypeptide(L)'
;PEDAGRRLNVDYVATGTVRSPSGRLIVGVELIEVRSARIVWAETFERRPDDIFSVLDDIGNSIVSSISAEIETVERNRAMLKAPSSLNAWEAYHRGLWHMYRFTQAENEQARHFFAQALQLDPTFARAYAGLSFTHWQNAFQRWGDRDRE
;
A
#
# COMPACT_ATOMS: atom_id res chain seq x y z
N PRO A 1 -16.68 0.86 13.77
CA PRO A 1 -15.31 0.85 13.20
C PRO A 1 -14.23 0.74 14.27
N GLU A 2 -14.22 1.62 15.28
CA GLU A 2 -13.21 1.61 16.36
C GLU A 2 -13.23 0.33 17.22
N ASP A 3 -14.41 -0.17 17.57
CA ASP A 3 -14.54 -1.44 18.31
C ASP A 3 -13.98 -2.62 17.51
N ALA A 4 -14.32 -2.70 16.22
CA ALA A 4 -13.82 -3.73 15.32
C ALA A 4 -12.28 -3.64 15.17
N GLY A 5 -11.73 -2.44 14.98
CA GLY A 5 -10.29 -2.20 14.86
C GLY A 5 -9.51 -2.68 16.07
N ARG A 6 -9.99 -2.36 17.28
CA ARG A 6 -9.36 -2.83 18.53
C ARG A 6 -9.47 -4.34 18.71
N ARG A 7 -10.64 -4.92 18.47
CA ARG A 7 -10.89 -6.35 18.68
C ARG A 7 -10.15 -7.25 17.70
N LEU A 8 -9.97 -6.79 16.46
CA LEU A 8 -9.28 -7.53 15.41
C LEU A 8 -7.79 -7.18 15.31
N ASN A 9 -7.31 -6.20 16.08
CA ASN A 9 -5.94 -5.70 16.04
C ASN A 9 -5.49 -5.33 14.61
N VAL A 10 -6.31 -4.50 13.94
CA VAL A 10 -6.04 -4.01 12.57
C VAL A 10 -5.88 -2.50 12.57
N ASP A 11 -4.99 -1.99 11.71
CA ASP A 11 -4.73 -0.56 11.57
C ASP A 11 -5.81 0.18 10.77
N TYR A 12 -6.50 -0.55 9.87
CA TYR A 12 -7.52 -0.01 8.98
C TYR A 12 -8.78 -0.87 8.98
N VAL A 13 -9.93 -0.23 8.86
CA VAL A 13 -11.23 -0.90 8.73
C VAL A 13 -11.94 -0.38 7.49
N ALA A 14 -12.25 -1.27 6.56
CA ALA A 14 -13.15 -1.00 5.44
C ALA A 14 -14.59 -1.26 5.88
N THR A 15 -15.48 -0.31 5.65
CA THR A 15 -16.91 -0.41 5.96
C THR A 15 -17.73 0.21 4.83
N GLY A 16 -18.99 -0.16 4.69
CA GLY A 16 -19.79 0.34 3.58
C GLY A 16 -21.27 0.07 3.71
N THR A 17 -22.01 0.54 2.71
CA THR A 17 -23.45 0.30 2.56
C THR A 17 -23.76 -0.17 1.16
N VAL A 18 -24.78 -1.03 1.04
CA VAL A 18 -25.30 -1.51 -0.24
C VAL A 18 -26.76 -1.10 -0.33
N ARG A 19 -27.15 -0.50 -1.44
CA ARG A 19 -28.54 -0.09 -1.73
C ARG A 19 -28.91 -0.52 -3.14
N SER A 20 -30.18 -0.90 -3.34
CA SER A 20 -30.68 -1.24 -4.67
C SER A 20 -31.96 -0.46 -5.06
N PRO A 21 -31.86 0.84 -5.34
CA PRO A 21 -33.01 1.60 -5.82
C PRO A 21 -33.29 1.31 -7.30
N SER A 22 -34.55 1.02 -7.62
CA SER A 22 -35.08 0.97 -9.00
C SER A 22 -34.23 0.15 -9.99
N GLY A 23 -33.70 -1.00 -9.55
CA GLY A 23 -32.89 -1.87 -10.41
C GLY A 23 -31.49 -1.34 -10.70
N ARG A 24 -30.90 -0.53 -9.81
CA ARG A 24 -29.47 -0.18 -9.81
C ARG A 24 -28.84 -0.65 -8.52
N LEU A 25 -27.60 -1.10 -8.54
CA LEU A 25 -26.82 -1.40 -7.33
C LEU A 25 -25.90 -0.22 -7.03
N ILE A 26 -25.99 0.30 -5.81
CA ILE A 26 -25.15 1.39 -5.30
C ILE A 26 -24.40 0.85 -4.09
N VAL A 27 -23.07 0.85 -4.16
CA VAL A 27 -22.17 0.38 -3.09
C VAL A 27 -21.31 1.55 -2.65
N GLY A 28 -21.52 2.06 -1.44
CA GLY A 28 -20.65 3.04 -0.81
C GLY A 28 -19.64 2.33 0.09
N VAL A 29 -18.36 2.69 -0.01
CA VAL A 29 -17.28 2.10 0.80
C VAL A 29 -16.40 3.21 1.34
N GLU A 30 -15.99 3.06 2.59
CA GLU A 30 -15.08 3.95 3.30
C GLU A 30 -13.97 3.12 3.96
N LEU A 31 -12.75 3.63 3.90
CA LEU A 31 -11.59 3.09 4.60
C LEU A 31 -11.21 4.03 5.74
N ILE A 32 -11.20 3.50 6.95
CA ILE A 32 -10.97 4.27 8.18
C ILE A 32 -9.66 3.81 8.83
N GLU A 33 -8.79 4.75 9.15
CA GLU A 33 -7.60 4.53 9.98
C GLU A 33 -8.02 4.46 11.46
N VAL A 34 -7.80 3.30 12.10
CA VAL A 34 -8.30 3.02 13.46
C VAL A 34 -7.68 3.93 14.51
N ARG A 35 -6.38 4.21 14.40
CA ARG A 35 -5.62 5.02 15.37
C ARG A 35 -6.09 6.47 15.49
N SER A 36 -6.66 7.04 14.43
CA SER A 36 -7.06 8.46 14.38
C SER A 36 -8.56 8.65 14.12
N ALA A 37 -9.29 7.55 13.88
CA ALA A 37 -10.67 7.54 13.40
C ALA A 37 -10.88 8.33 12.09
N ARG A 38 -9.83 8.59 11.32
CA ARG A 38 -9.90 9.35 10.07
C ARG A 38 -10.32 8.47 8.91
N ILE A 39 -11.27 8.96 8.11
CA ILE A 39 -11.56 8.41 6.78
C ILE A 39 -10.39 8.77 5.87
N VAL A 40 -9.66 7.76 5.39
CA VAL A 40 -8.52 7.93 4.48
C VAL A 40 -8.92 7.79 3.02
N TRP A 41 -10.02 7.11 2.74
CA TRP A 41 -10.60 6.97 1.41
C TRP A 41 -12.10 6.68 1.51
N ALA A 42 -12.86 7.15 0.53
CA ALA A 42 -14.27 6.85 0.37
C ALA A 42 -14.62 6.86 -1.12
N GLU A 43 -15.41 5.88 -1.57
CA GLU A 43 -15.84 5.77 -2.96
C GLU A 43 -17.26 5.21 -3.03
N THR A 44 -17.98 5.55 -4.11
CA THR A 44 -19.31 5.01 -4.40
C THR A 44 -19.30 4.38 -5.78
N PHE A 45 -19.67 3.10 -5.84
CA PHE A 45 -19.77 2.32 -7.07
C PHE A 45 -21.24 2.17 -7.46
N GLU A 46 -21.54 2.49 -8.72
CA GLU A 46 -22.88 2.29 -9.29
C GLU A 46 -22.83 1.30 -10.46
N ARG A 47 -23.69 0.28 -10.45
CA ARG A 47 -23.77 -0.75 -11.50
C ARG A 47 -25.20 -1.18 -11.80
N ARG A 48 -25.44 -1.67 -13.03
CA ARG A 48 -26.71 -2.30 -13.42
C ARG A 48 -26.67 -3.79 -13.04
N PRO A 49 -27.76 -4.36 -12.51
CA PRO A 49 -27.81 -5.72 -11.96
C PRO A 49 -27.91 -6.82 -13.03
N ASP A 50 -27.66 -6.51 -14.30
CA ASP A 50 -27.80 -7.44 -15.42
C ASP A 50 -26.96 -8.73 -15.22
N ASP A 51 -25.89 -8.65 -14.41
CA ASP A 51 -25.25 -9.79 -13.75
C ASP A 51 -24.71 -9.38 -12.36
N ILE A 52 -25.53 -9.54 -11.32
CA ILE A 52 -25.21 -9.16 -9.93
C ILE A 52 -23.88 -9.77 -9.45
N PHE A 53 -23.53 -10.99 -9.87
CA PHE A 53 -22.33 -11.65 -9.38
C PHE A 53 -21.07 -11.10 -10.05
N SER A 54 -21.09 -10.89 -11.37
CA SER A 54 -19.99 -10.21 -12.08
C SER A 54 -19.77 -8.80 -11.52
N VAL A 55 -20.86 -8.09 -11.19
CA VAL A 55 -20.81 -6.76 -10.60
C VAL A 55 -20.16 -6.76 -9.21
N LEU A 56 -20.42 -7.79 -8.39
CA LEU A 56 -19.82 -7.89 -7.06
C LEU A 56 -18.32 -8.18 -7.12
N ASP A 57 -17.87 -9.03 -8.04
CA ASP A 57 -16.44 -9.33 -8.22
C ASP A 57 -15.68 -8.10 -8.74
N ASP A 58 -16.25 -7.38 -9.71
CA ASP A 58 -15.66 -6.15 -10.23
C ASP A 58 -15.56 -5.06 -9.16
N ILE A 59 -16.63 -4.87 -8.38
CA ILE A 59 -16.65 -3.93 -7.26
C ILE A 59 -15.64 -4.37 -6.19
N GLY A 60 -15.60 -5.65 -5.84
CA GLY A 60 -14.65 -6.21 -4.87
C GLY A 60 -13.20 -5.96 -5.29
N ASN A 61 -12.85 -6.26 -6.55
CA ASN A 61 -11.52 -6.02 -7.09
C ASN A 61 -11.17 -4.53 -7.12
N SER A 62 -12.14 -3.67 -7.47
CA SER A 62 -11.95 -2.21 -7.47
C SER A 62 -11.70 -1.70 -6.04
N ILE A 63 -12.47 -2.18 -5.06
CA ILE A 63 -12.28 -1.85 -3.64
C ILE A 63 -10.89 -2.29 -3.17
N VAL A 64 -10.49 -3.53 -3.42
CA VAL A 64 -9.18 -4.06 -2.97
C VAL A 64 -8.03 -3.27 -3.60
N SER A 65 -8.12 -2.96 -4.89
CA SER A 65 -7.12 -2.17 -5.60
C SER A 65 -7.02 -0.75 -5.02
N SER A 66 -8.15 -0.07 -4.83
CA SER A 66 -8.20 1.29 -4.27
C SER A 66 -7.68 1.32 -2.82
N ILE A 67 -8.16 0.42 -1.96
CA ILE A 67 -7.72 0.32 -0.56
C ILE A 67 -6.21 0.09 -0.47
N SER A 68 -5.68 -0.82 -1.29
CA SER A 68 -4.24 -1.11 -1.26
C SER A 68 -3.43 0.14 -1.55
N ALA A 69 -3.71 0.83 -2.66
CA ALA A 69 -3.00 2.05 -3.05
C ALA A 69 -3.10 3.18 -2.01
N GLU A 70 -4.25 3.31 -1.35
CA GLU A 70 -4.47 4.32 -0.31
C GLU A 70 -3.70 4.00 0.97
N ILE A 71 -3.69 2.73 1.41
CA ILE A 71 -2.85 2.30 2.54
C ILE A 71 -1.38 2.57 2.23
N GLU A 72 -0.90 2.22 1.04
CA GLU A 72 0.50 2.47 0.66
C GLU A 72 0.84 3.97 0.73
N THR A 73 -0.07 4.82 0.26
CA THR A 73 0.11 6.28 0.27
C THR A 73 0.15 6.84 1.69
N VAL A 74 -0.77 6.41 2.56
CA VAL A 74 -0.83 6.87 3.96
C VAL A 74 0.40 6.43 4.74
N GLU A 75 0.77 5.14 4.63
CA GLU A 75 1.90 4.56 5.36
C GLU A 75 3.24 5.15 4.90
N ARG A 76 3.38 5.38 3.60
CA ARG A 76 4.52 6.12 3.04
C ARG A 76 4.63 7.52 3.60
N ASN A 77 3.54 8.29 3.57
CA ASN A 77 3.56 9.67 4.08
C ASN A 77 3.93 9.69 5.57
N ARG A 78 3.44 8.72 6.35
CA ARG A 78 3.80 8.56 7.76
C ARG A 78 5.28 8.22 7.95
N ALA A 79 5.81 7.27 7.18
CA ALA A 79 7.21 6.84 7.25
C ALA A 79 8.19 7.98 6.90
N MET A 80 7.82 8.85 5.95
CA MET A 80 8.63 10.01 5.56
C MET A 80 8.75 11.06 6.66
N LEU A 81 7.77 11.17 7.55
CA LEU A 81 7.78 12.12 8.68
C LEU A 81 8.61 11.64 9.87
N LYS A 82 9.06 10.38 9.86
CA LYS A 82 9.85 9.77 10.93
C LYS A 82 11.34 9.80 10.62
N ALA A 83 12.15 9.89 11.68
CA ALA A 83 13.59 9.67 11.56
C ALA A 83 13.84 8.22 11.10
N PRO A 84 14.81 7.98 10.19
CA PRO A 84 15.12 6.62 9.72
C PRO A 84 15.34 5.60 10.86
N SER A 85 15.97 6.03 11.94
CA SER A 85 16.26 5.18 13.10
C SER A 85 15.04 4.78 13.95
N SER A 86 13.87 5.42 13.74
CA SER A 86 12.65 5.13 14.50
C SER A 86 11.56 4.43 13.68
N LEU A 87 11.89 4.02 12.45
CA LEU A 87 10.98 3.27 11.58
C LEU A 87 10.83 1.83 12.07
N ASN A 88 9.60 1.30 12.01
CA ASN A 88 9.37 -0.15 12.07
C ASN A 88 9.61 -0.79 10.68
N ALA A 89 9.51 -2.12 10.59
CA ALA A 89 9.76 -2.84 9.34
C ALA A 89 8.83 -2.39 8.18
N TRP A 90 7.54 -2.20 8.48
CA TRP A 90 6.53 -1.74 7.51
C TRP A 90 6.82 -0.33 6.98
N GLU A 91 7.16 0.59 7.87
CA GLU A 91 7.49 1.97 7.55
C GLU A 91 8.80 2.08 6.77
N ALA A 92 9.82 1.30 7.15
CA ALA A 92 11.05 1.19 6.37
C ALA A 92 10.77 0.67 4.96
N TYR A 93 9.95 -0.38 4.81
CA TYR A 93 9.54 -0.90 3.51
C TYR A 93 8.83 0.15 2.64
N HIS A 94 7.82 0.85 3.17
CA HIS A 94 7.10 1.88 2.42
C HIS A 94 7.98 3.08 2.03
N ARG A 95 8.94 3.45 2.89
CA ARG A 95 9.94 4.45 2.54
C ARG A 95 10.86 3.96 1.42
N GLY A 96 11.26 2.69 1.45
CA GLY A 96 11.99 2.04 0.37
C GLY A 96 11.24 2.09 -0.96
N LEU A 97 9.94 1.77 -0.97
CA LEU A 97 9.08 1.88 -2.16
C LEU A 97 9.04 3.31 -2.73
N TRP A 98 8.96 4.33 -1.87
CA TRP A 98 8.95 5.73 -2.32
C TRP A 98 10.22 6.10 -3.09
N HIS A 99 11.38 5.67 -2.60
CA HIS A 99 12.65 5.86 -3.29
C HIS A 99 12.73 5.02 -4.58
N MET A 100 12.27 3.77 -4.52
CA MET A 100 12.31 2.82 -5.65
C MET A 100 11.61 3.36 -6.90
N TYR A 101 10.45 4.02 -6.76
CA TYR A 101 9.67 4.55 -7.88
C TYR A 101 10.20 5.87 -8.48
N ARG A 102 11.36 6.36 -8.04
CA ARG A 102 12.00 7.56 -8.61
C ARG A 102 13.01 7.24 -9.71
N PHE A 103 13.37 5.97 -9.89
CA PHE A 103 14.14 5.46 -11.03
C PHE A 103 15.47 6.17 -11.30
N THR A 104 16.19 6.62 -10.26
CA THR A 104 17.57 7.10 -10.35
C THR A 104 18.52 6.23 -9.53
N GLN A 105 19.81 6.24 -9.83
CA GLN A 105 20.82 5.42 -9.11
C GLN A 105 20.82 5.71 -7.61
N ALA A 106 20.93 6.98 -7.22
CA ALA A 106 20.95 7.39 -5.81
C ALA A 106 19.67 6.99 -5.08
N GLU A 107 18.51 7.11 -5.73
CA GLU A 107 17.23 6.71 -5.15
C GLU A 107 17.11 5.19 -5.03
N ASN A 108 17.62 4.44 -6.00
CA ASN A 108 17.65 2.98 -5.94
C ASN A 108 18.56 2.45 -4.82
N GLU A 109 19.68 3.13 -4.56
CA GLU A 109 20.54 2.83 -3.41
C GLU A 109 19.84 3.10 -2.08
N GLN A 110 19.11 4.21 -1.98
CA GLN A 110 18.34 4.54 -0.79
C GLN A 110 17.18 3.57 -0.57
N ALA A 111 16.51 3.13 -1.65
CA ALA A 111 15.50 2.08 -1.60
C ALA A 111 16.10 0.77 -1.04
N ARG A 112 17.26 0.35 -1.57
CA ARG A 112 17.97 -0.84 -1.11
C ARG A 112 18.32 -0.76 0.39
N HIS A 113 18.78 0.40 0.86
CA HIS A 113 19.06 0.63 2.28
C HIS A 113 17.83 0.42 3.15
N PHE A 114 16.69 1.01 2.78
CA PHE A 114 15.46 0.89 3.56
C PHE A 114 14.85 -0.52 3.51
N PHE A 115 14.93 -1.24 2.39
CA PHE A 115 14.52 -2.64 2.35
C PHE A 115 15.42 -3.53 3.22
N ALA A 116 16.73 -3.28 3.25
CA ALA A 116 17.63 -3.99 4.15
C ALA A 116 17.32 -3.69 5.63
N GLN A 117 17.01 -2.43 5.98
CA GLN A 117 16.57 -2.07 7.32
C GLN A 117 15.25 -2.77 7.69
N ALA A 118 14.28 -2.86 6.77
CA ALA A 118 13.03 -3.57 7.00
C ALA A 118 13.29 -5.05 7.36
N LEU A 119 14.23 -5.71 6.69
CA LEU A 119 14.62 -7.09 6.97
C LEU A 119 15.43 -7.27 8.26
N GLN A 120 16.16 -6.25 8.69
CA GLN A 120 16.82 -6.27 10.01
C GLN A 120 15.78 -6.22 11.15
N LEU A 121 14.69 -5.48 10.94
CA LEU A 121 13.60 -5.34 11.90
C LEU A 121 12.65 -6.53 11.89
N ASP A 122 12.38 -7.09 10.70
CA ASP A 122 11.59 -8.30 10.50
C ASP A 122 12.19 -9.16 9.37
N PRO A 123 12.99 -10.19 9.72
CA PRO A 123 13.57 -11.11 8.74
C PRO A 123 12.54 -11.94 7.96
N THR A 124 11.29 -12.01 8.42
CA THR A 124 10.22 -12.77 7.74
C THR A 124 9.49 -11.95 6.69
N PHE A 125 9.83 -10.67 6.54
CA PHE A 125 9.10 -9.74 5.69
C PHE A 125 9.40 -9.93 4.20
N ALA A 126 8.73 -10.91 3.58
CA ALA A 126 8.94 -11.33 2.19
C ALA A 126 8.91 -10.19 1.16
N ARG A 127 8.06 -9.17 1.34
CA ARG A 127 7.98 -8.03 0.41
C ARG A 127 9.26 -7.19 0.37
N ALA A 128 10.00 -7.10 1.48
CA ALA A 128 11.27 -6.39 1.51
C ALA A 128 12.36 -7.14 0.71
N TYR A 129 12.35 -8.48 0.70
CA TYR A 129 13.20 -9.26 -0.20
C TYR A 129 12.86 -9.02 -1.68
N ALA A 130 11.56 -8.95 -2.02
CA ALA A 130 11.13 -8.62 -3.37
C ALA A 130 11.60 -7.21 -3.80
N GLY A 131 11.51 -6.24 -2.89
CA GLY A 131 12.06 -4.89 -3.08
C GLY A 131 13.56 -4.92 -3.35
N LEU A 132 14.35 -5.64 -2.54
CA LEU A 132 15.79 -5.81 -2.79
C LEU A 132 16.08 -6.42 -4.16
N SER A 133 15.38 -7.50 -4.52
CA SER A 133 15.52 -8.12 -5.85
C SER A 133 15.27 -7.11 -6.98
N PHE A 134 14.24 -6.27 -6.85
CA PHE A 134 13.95 -5.22 -7.84
C PHE A 134 15.05 -4.17 -7.89
N THR A 135 15.62 -3.74 -6.76
CA THR A 135 16.74 -2.78 -6.76
C THR A 135 17.98 -3.34 -7.48
N HIS A 136 18.29 -4.63 -7.30
CA HIS A 136 19.37 -5.30 -8.01
C HIS A 136 19.09 -5.41 -9.50
N TRP A 137 17.86 -5.77 -9.87
CA TRP A 137 17.44 -5.80 -11.27
C TRP A 137 17.57 -4.43 -11.94
N GLN A 138 17.11 -3.35 -11.29
CA GLN A 138 17.24 -1.98 -11.81
C GLN A 138 18.71 -1.58 -12.04
N ASN A 139 19.59 -1.89 -11.08
CA ASN A 139 21.03 -1.62 -11.24
C ASN A 139 21.61 -2.29 -12.49
N ALA A 140 21.25 -3.56 -12.74
CA ALA A 140 21.71 -4.31 -13.89
C ALA A 140 21.07 -3.78 -15.20
N PHE A 141 19.76 -3.56 -15.20
CA PHE A 141 19.01 -3.09 -16.36
C PHE A 141 19.48 -1.71 -16.83
N GLN A 142 19.72 -0.79 -15.90
CA GLN A 142 20.19 0.57 -16.18
C GLN A 142 21.71 0.69 -16.33
N ARG A 143 22.45 -0.41 -16.08
CA ARG A 143 23.93 -0.48 -16.04
C ARG A 143 24.59 0.53 -15.10
N TRP A 144 23.96 0.81 -13.96
CA TRP A 144 24.53 1.75 -12.98
C TRP A 144 25.83 1.22 -12.36
N GLY A 145 25.95 -0.10 -12.15
CA GLY A 145 27.17 -0.70 -11.60
C GLY A 145 28.38 -0.77 -12.54
N ASP A 146 28.20 -0.50 -13.84
CA ASP A 146 29.28 -0.48 -14.82
C ASP A 146 29.88 0.94 -14.98
N ARG A 147 29.09 1.99 -14.73
CA ARG A 147 29.51 3.39 -14.86
C ARG A 147 30.48 3.86 -13.79
N ASP A 148 30.45 3.23 -12.61
CA ASP A 148 31.36 3.55 -11.50
C ASP A 148 32.75 2.90 -11.67
N ARG A 149 32.96 2.08 -12.72
CA ARG A 149 34.20 1.35 -13.00
C ARG A 149 35.07 1.97 -14.10
N GLU A 150 34.61 3.04 -14.73
CA GLU A 150 35.37 3.86 -15.71
C GLU A 150 35.86 5.15 -15.07
#